data_AF-A0A848YZF3-F1
#
_entry.id   AF-A0A848YZF3-F1
#
_cell.length_a   1.000
_cell.length_b   1.000
_cell.length_c   1.000
_cell.angle_alpha   90.00
_cell.angle_beta   90.00
_cell.angle_gamma   90.00
#
_symmetry.space_group_name_H-M   'P 1'
#
loop_
_entity.id
_entity.type
_entity.pdbx_description
1 polymer ?
#
loop_
_entity_poly.entity_id
_entity_poly.type
_entity_poly.pdbx_seq_one_letter_code
_entity_poly.pdbx_strand_id
1 'polypeptide(L)'
;MNSNSIRINPKYLLVLLLILNLYGCAVLSKSQVREVERFTKASEQYTSLPGALAESYGVLLRNNKLLAISNKSFGKTGEDGSMDTGEAIKVWEEIGHAYELETGFNKIGKQLDAALSVLTAYSQVLTALISEEFGDDLSDSTEKLGKSLDKATDEYNEIFTHREPIEKKGGLIAKTARSAGGIYLRHKQVSILRDTVEAADPLVHKLMADVEGIVTTALKPALLNYEKNFLGREFRSVANHYKKLSVCTIAFVYEDLKRTRDTIILADHVIAAARIYKKAHRKLVENTRTRKDLKYAIEEINTLKDEVDKARKVGKSVNK
;
A
#
# COMPACT_ATOMS: atom_id res chain seq x y z
N MET A 1 0.40 -60.92 -42.93
CA MET A 1 0.35 -59.77 -41.99
C MET A 1 -0.41 -60.23 -40.75
N ASN A 2 0.30 -60.63 -39.69
CA ASN A 2 -0.33 -61.05 -38.43
C ASN A 2 -0.59 -59.83 -37.56
N SER A 3 -1.84 -59.41 -37.42
CA SER A 3 -2.23 -58.37 -36.47
C SER A 3 -2.25 -58.97 -35.07
N ASN A 4 -1.19 -58.77 -34.29
CA ASN A 4 -1.19 -59.07 -32.86
C ASN A 4 -2.13 -58.08 -32.15
N SER A 5 -3.35 -58.52 -31.88
CA SER A 5 -4.29 -57.79 -31.04
C SER A 5 -3.88 -57.96 -29.58
N ILE A 6 -3.31 -56.90 -29.00
CA ILE A 6 -2.98 -56.85 -27.58
C ILE A 6 -4.31 -56.79 -26.82
N ARG A 7 -4.71 -57.90 -26.19
CA ARG A 7 -5.86 -57.93 -25.27
C ARG A 7 -5.45 -57.31 -23.93
N ILE A 8 -5.72 -56.02 -23.76
CA ILE A 8 -5.54 -55.33 -22.48
C ILE A 8 -6.63 -55.81 -21.52
N ASN A 9 -6.22 -56.33 -20.36
CA ASN A 9 -7.16 -56.84 -19.36
C ASN A 9 -7.98 -55.66 -18.78
N PRO A 10 -9.32 -55.72 -18.78
CA PRO A 10 -10.18 -54.60 -18.33
C PRO A 10 -9.93 -54.18 -16.87
N LYS A 11 -9.40 -55.08 -16.03
CA LYS A 11 -8.99 -54.75 -14.66
C LYS A 11 -7.81 -53.77 -14.60
N TYR A 12 -6.83 -53.88 -15.51
CA TYR A 12 -5.71 -52.94 -15.58
C TYR A 12 -6.12 -51.60 -16.17
N LEU A 13 -7.09 -51.57 -17.10
CA LEU A 13 -7.64 -50.33 -17.64
C LEU A 13 -8.33 -49.48 -16.55
N LEU A 14 -9.09 -50.14 -15.67
CA LEU A 14 -9.82 -49.46 -14.59
C LEU A 14 -8.89 -48.96 -13.48
N VAL A 15 -7.84 -49.71 -13.15
CA VAL A 15 -6.77 -49.27 -12.24
C VAL A 15 -5.97 -48.12 -12.85
N LEU A 16 -5.66 -48.16 -14.15
CA LEU A 16 -4.99 -47.06 -14.85
C LEU A 16 -5.86 -45.79 -14.89
N LEU A 17 -7.18 -45.92 -15.11
CA LEU A 17 -8.14 -44.80 -15.04
C LEU A 17 -8.27 -44.22 -13.63
N LEU A 18 -8.27 -45.06 -12.59
CA LEU A 18 -8.26 -44.61 -11.19
C LEU A 18 -6.95 -43.91 -10.81
N ILE A 19 -5.82 -44.45 -11.25
CA ILE A 19 -4.50 -43.83 -11.07
C ILE A 19 -4.44 -42.50 -11.82
N LEU A 20 -4.90 -42.43 -13.08
CA LEU A 20 -4.96 -41.19 -13.86
C LEU A 20 -5.94 -40.16 -13.26
N ASN A 21 -7.01 -40.59 -12.59
CA ASN A 21 -7.90 -39.70 -11.84
C ASN A 21 -7.30 -39.25 -10.48
N LEU A 22 -6.47 -40.06 -9.82
CA LEU A 22 -5.72 -39.68 -8.62
C LEU A 22 -4.55 -38.72 -8.93
N TYR A 23 -3.99 -38.83 -10.14
CA TYR A 23 -3.05 -37.86 -10.72
C TYR A 23 -3.75 -36.72 -11.47
N GLY A 24 -5.08 -36.66 -11.40
CA GLY A 24 -5.93 -35.64 -12.01
C GLY A 24 -5.72 -34.25 -11.40
N CYS A 25 -4.74 -33.53 -11.95
CA CYS A 25 -4.70 -32.08 -12.13
C CYS A 25 -4.92 -31.22 -10.88
N ALA A 26 -3.90 -31.09 -10.02
CA ALA A 26 -3.78 -29.90 -9.18
C ALA A 26 -3.36 -28.73 -10.08
N VAL A 27 -4.31 -28.20 -10.83
CA VAL A 27 -4.25 -26.92 -11.53
C VAL A 27 -5.08 -25.94 -10.70
N LEU A 28 -4.66 -24.68 -10.60
CA LEU A 28 -5.49 -23.65 -9.96
C LEU A 28 -6.86 -23.64 -10.64
N SER A 29 -7.92 -23.80 -9.87
CA SER A 29 -9.27 -23.61 -10.40
C SER A 29 -9.42 -22.17 -10.90
N LYS A 30 -10.32 -21.94 -11.86
CA LYS A 30 -10.66 -20.57 -12.32
C LYS A 30 -11.08 -19.66 -11.17
N SER A 31 -11.70 -20.22 -10.13
CA SER A 31 -12.02 -19.47 -8.91
C SER A 31 -10.74 -19.03 -8.18
N GLN A 32 -9.73 -19.90 -8.08
CA GLN A 32 -8.47 -19.58 -7.43
C GLN A 32 -7.67 -18.48 -8.12
N VAL A 33 -7.58 -18.55 -9.45
CA VAL A 33 -6.97 -17.48 -10.26
C VAL A 33 -7.67 -16.14 -10.00
N ARG A 34 -9.01 -16.12 -10.07
CA ARG A 34 -9.80 -14.89 -9.89
C ARG A 34 -9.63 -14.26 -8.51
N GLU A 35 -9.48 -15.06 -7.46
CA GLU A 35 -9.29 -14.51 -6.11
C GLU A 35 -7.90 -13.93 -5.91
N VAL A 36 -6.87 -14.58 -6.44
CA VAL A 36 -5.51 -14.00 -6.44
C VAL A 36 -5.52 -12.69 -7.23
N GLU A 37 -6.17 -12.64 -8.40
CA GLU A 37 -6.31 -11.43 -9.21
C GLU A 37 -7.06 -10.29 -8.46
N ARG A 38 -8.11 -10.63 -7.70
CA ARG A 38 -8.80 -9.64 -6.85
C ARG A 38 -7.90 -9.12 -5.74
N PHE A 39 -7.15 -10.01 -5.10
CA PHE A 39 -6.20 -9.65 -4.06
C PHE A 39 -5.09 -8.73 -4.60
N THR A 40 -4.50 -9.06 -5.75
CA THR A 40 -3.45 -8.22 -6.38
C THR A 40 -4.00 -6.86 -6.78
N LYS A 41 -5.20 -6.80 -7.37
CA LYS A 41 -5.85 -5.53 -7.71
C LYS A 41 -6.16 -4.67 -6.48
N ALA A 42 -6.64 -5.27 -5.39
CA ALA A 42 -6.87 -4.54 -4.15
C ALA A 42 -5.55 -4.04 -3.55
N SER A 43 -4.48 -4.83 -3.66
CA SER A 43 -3.13 -4.46 -3.22
C SER A 43 -2.61 -3.25 -3.99
N GLU A 44 -2.66 -3.27 -5.32
CA GLU A 44 -2.26 -2.14 -6.18
C GLU A 44 -3.03 -0.87 -5.89
N GLN A 45 -4.32 -0.97 -5.57
CA GLN A 45 -5.14 0.19 -5.22
C GLN A 45 -4.82 0.74 -3.83
N TYR A 46 -4.35 -0.10 -2.93
CA TYR A 46 -3.99 0.29 -1.58
C TYR A 46 -2.65 1.05 -1.52
N THR A 47 -1.73 0.76 -2.45
CA THR A 47 -0.32 1.20 -2.34
C THR A 47 -0.08 2.71 -2.41
N SER A 48 -1.05 3.51 -2.88
CA SER A 48 -0.92 4.98 -2.93
C SER A 48 -1.60 5.70 -1.76
N LEU A 49 -2.35 4.99 -0.92
CA LEU A 49 -3.20 5.64 0.10
C LEU A 49 -2.41 6.13 1.32
N PRO A 50 -1.46 5.35 1.90
CA PRO A 50 -0.68 5.81 3.04
C PRO A 50 0.26 6.98 2.70
N GLY A 51 0.84 7.02 1.51
CA GLY A 51 1.63 8.16 1.03
C GLY A 51 0.78 9.44 0.95
N ALA A 52 -0.36 9.38 0.25
CA ALA A 52 -1.29 10.51 0.14
C ALA A 52 -1.80 11.02 1.50
N LEU A 53 -1.98 10.12 2.48
CA LEU A 53 -2.34 10.47 3.85
C LEU A 53 -1.26 11.34 4.52
N ALA A 54 0.02 10.96 4.38
CA ALA A 54 1.14 11.71 4.95
C ALA A 54 1.31 13.07 4.25
N GLU A 55 1.25 13.11 2.93
CA GLU A 55 1.33 14.35 2.13
C GLU A 55 0.22 15.34 2.51
N SER A 56 -1.01 14.85 2.66
CA SER A 56 -2.15 15.67 3.09
C SER A 56 -1.90 16.33 4.46
N TYR A 57 -1.32 15.59 5.40
CA TYR A 57 -1.00 16.16 6.70
C TYR A 57 0.12 17.21 6.63
N GLY A 58 1.12 17.01 5.76
CA GLY A 58 2.14 18.01 5.45
C GLY A 58 1.55 19.34 4.96
N VAL A 59 0.58 19.26 4.03
CA VAL A 59 -0.15 20.42 3.52
C VAL A 59 -0.90 21.16 4.63
N LEU A 60 -1.60 20.44 5.51
CA LEU A 60 -2.33 21.03 6.63
C LEU A 60 -1.39 21.78 7.58
N LEU A 61 -0.22 21.21 7.89
CA LEU A 61 0.78 21.87 8.73
C LEU A 61 1.34 23.15 8.10
N ARG A 62 1.68 23.12 6.81
CA ARG A 62 2.08 24.32 6.09
C ARG A 62 0.97 25.37 6.17
N ASN A 63 -0.26 25.00 5.83
CA ASN A 63 -1.39 25.92 5.81
C ASN A 63 -1.65 26.58 7.17
N ASN A 64 -1.54 25.82 8.27
CA ASN A 64 -1.66 26.38 9.61
C ASN A 64 -0.54 27.36 9.95
N LYS A 65 0.70 27.12 9.48
CA LYS A 65 1.80 28.10 9.63
C LYS A 65 1.53 29.37 8.84
N LEU A 66 1.07 29.25 7.60
CA LEU A 66 0.69 30.41 6.78
C LEU A 66 -0.45 31.20 7.42
N LEU A 67 -1.43 30.53 8.04
CA LEU A 67 -2.48 31.20 8.81
C LEU A 67 -1.90 31.98 10.00
N ALA A 68 -0.98 31.40 10.77
CA ALA A 68 -0.33 32.09 11.89
C ALA A 68 0.44 33.33 11.43
N ILE A 69 1.15 33.23 10.31
CA ILE A 69 1.92 34.32 9.68
C ILE A 69 1.00 35.45 9.19
N SER A 70 -0.22 35.13 8.76
CA SER A 70 -1.18 36.15 8.30
C SER A 70 -1.51 37.18 9.39
N ASN A 71 -1.21 36.87 10.66
CA ASN A 71 -1.37 37.76 11.80
C ASN A 71 -0.24 38.79 12.00
N LYS A 72 0.79 38.79 11.15
CA LYS A 72 1.95 39.67 11.29
C LYS A 72 1.76 40.97 10.51
N SER A 73 2.21 42.08 11.08
CA SER A 73 2.25 43.39 10.42
C SER A 73 3.66 43.70 9.94
N PHE A 74 3.78 44.22 8.72
CA PHE A 74 5.06 44.57 8.09
C PHE A 74 5.26 46.08 7.98
N GLY A 75 6.52 46.50 7.90
CA GLY A 75 6.88 47.83 7.44
C GLY A 75 6.51 48.96 8.39
N LYS A 76 6.94 48.86 9.66
CA LYS A 76 6.91 50.04 10.54
C LYS A 76 7.94 51.04 10.03
N THR A 77 7.47 52.21 9.62
CA THR A 77 8.35 53.32 9.25
C THR A 77 8.82 54.01 10.53
N GLY A 78 10.14 54.11 10.71
CA GLY A 78 10.76 54.88 11.78
C GLY A 78 10.54 56.38 11.60
N GLU A 79 10.82 57.17 12.65
CA GLU A 79 10.72 58.63 12.62
C GLU A 79 11.68 59.26 11.57
N ASP A 80 12.74 58.55 11.20
CA ASP A 80 13.72 58.92 10.18
C ASP A 80 13.31 58.52 8.74
N GLY A 81 12.14 57.92 8.57
CA GLY A 81 11.67 57.41 7.28
C GLY A 81 12.26 56.04 6.89
N SER A 82 13.10 55.43 7.73
CA SER A 82 13.59 54.06 7.50
C SER A 82 12.46 53.04 7.68
N MET A 83 12.49 51.93 6.95
CA MET A 83 11.51 50.85 7.07
C MET A 83 12.11 49.70 7.88
N ASP A 84 11.47 49.32 8.98
CA ASP A 84 11.82 48.11 9.72
C ASP A 84 11.42 46.87 8.92
N THR A 85 12.43 46.16 8.42
CA THR A 85 12.29 44.91 7.66
C THR A 85 12.46 43.66 8.52
N GLY A 86 12.74 43.80 9.82
CA GLY A 86 13.05 42.67 10.70
C GLY A 86 11.92 41.65 10.81
N GLU A 87 10.67 42.09 10.90
CA GLU A 87 9.50 41.19 10.91
C GLU A 87 9.27 40.51 9.56
N ALA A 88 9.56 41.20 8.45
CA ALA A 88 9.43 40.63 7.11
C ALA A 88 10.44 39.49 6.89
N ILE A 89 11.68 39.65 7.37
CA ILE A 89 12.71 38.60 7.33
C ILE A 89 12.26 37.38 8.15
N LYS A 90 11.78 37.58 9.38
CA LYS A 90 11.29 36.48 10.23
C LYS A 90 10.13 35.73 9.59
N VAL A 91 9.19 36.46 8.98
CA VAL A 91 8.07 35.82 8.28
C VAL A 91 8.55 35.00 7.09
N TRP A 92 9.54 35.50 6.34
CA TRP A 92 10.13 34.72 5.24
C TRP A 92 10.76 33.41 5.74
N GLU A 93 11.48 33.45 6.86
CA GLU A 93 12.02 32.26 7.51
C GLU A 93 10.91 31.29 7.97
N GLU A 94 9.82 31.80 8.54
CA GLU A 94 8.67 30.98 8.94
C GLU A 94 7.97 30.32 7.74
N ILE A 95 7.90 31.01 6.59
CA ILE A 95 7.42 30.42 5.32
C ILE A 95 8.35 29.30 4.87
N GLY A 96 9.68 29.51 4.94
CA GLY A 96 10.67 28.48 4.65
C GLY A 96 10.49 27.24 5.55
N HIS A 97 10.32 27.44 6.84
CA HIS A 97 10.05 26.35 7.78
C HIS A 97 8.72 25.64 7.52
N ALA A 98 7.66 26.37 7.11
CA ALA A 98 6.39 25.76 6.71
C ALA A 98 6.56 24.82 5.50
N TYR A 99 7.40 25.21 4.53
CA TYR A 99 7.77 24.37 3.40
C TYR A 99 8.62 23.15 3.82
N GLU A 100 9.56 23.32 4.75
CA GLU A 100 10.35 22.21 5.31
C GLU A 100 9.47 21.18 6.03
N LEU A 101 8.44 21.63 6.75
CA LEU A 101 7.48 20.74 7.40
C LEU A 101 6.69 19.93 6.36
N GLU A 102 6.15 20.56 5.32
CA GLU A 102 5.45 19.87 4.23
C GLU A 102 6.37 18.84 3.57
N THR A 103 7.58 19.26 3.17
CA THR A 103 8.55 18.36 2.54
C THR A 103 9.03 17.24 3.45
N GLY A 104 9.10 17.47 4.77
CA GLY A 104 9.37 16.45 5.77
C GLY A 104 8.30 15.36 5.79
N PHE A 105 7.02 15.72 5.70
CA PHE A 105 5.93 14.75 5.58
C PHE A 105 5.85 14.09 4.21
N ASN A 106 6.26 14.77 3.14
CA ASN A 106 6.44 14.13 1.83
C ASN A 106 7.53 13.04 1.88
N LYS A 107 8.57 13.22 2.70
CA LYS A 107 9.55 12.15 2.95
C LYS A 107 8.88 10.98 3.65
N ILE A 108 8.10 11.20 4.72
CA ILE A 108 7.34 10.11 5.39
C ILE A 108 6.40 9.41 4.39
N GLY A 109 5.74 10.17 3.51
CA GLY A 109 4.91 9.62 2.44
C GLY A 109 5.70 8.70 1.51
N LYS A 110 6.85 9.16 1.00
CA LYS A 110 7.77 8.33 0.19
C LYS A 110 8.25 7.09 0.92
N GLN A 111 8.49 7.18 2.22
CA GLN A 111 8.88 6.04 3.03
C GLN A 111 7.72 5.01 3.07
N LEU A 112 6.49 5.44 3.32
CA LEU A 112 5.31 4.57 3.25
C LEU A 112 5.13 3.98 1.84
N ASP A 113 5.32 4.76 0.79
CA ASP A 113 5.24 4.29 -0.60
C ASP A 113 6.32 3.26 -0.92
N ALA A 114 7.53 3.41 -0.38
CA ALA A 114 8.59 2.40 -0.52
C ALA A 114 8.21 1.07 0.17
N ALA A 115 7.57 1.11 1.34
CA ALA A 115 7.05 -0.10 1.98
C ALA A 115 5.98 -0.79 1.10
N LEU A 116 5.19 0.00 0.38
CA LEU A 116 4.11 -0.50 -0.48
C LEU A 116 4.60 -0.87 -1.89
N SER A 117 5.75 -0.37 -2.33
CA SER A 117 6.39 -0.79 -3.59
C SER A 117 6.77 -2.27 -3.53
N VAL A 118 7.16 -2.77 -2.35
CA VAL A 118 7.37 -4.21 -2.09
C VAL A 118 6.09 -5.00 -2.33
N LEU A 119 4.93 -4.51 -1.85
CA LEU A 119 3.63 -5.15 -2.08
C LEU A 119 3.21 -5.09 -3.55
N THR A 120 3.59 -4.03 -4.25
CA THR A 120 3.33 -3.87 -5.69
C THR A 120 4.13 -4.91 -6.47
N ALA A 121 5.44 -5.03 -6.20
CA ALA A 121 6.28 -6.06 -6.81
C ALA A 121 5.77 -7.48 -6.48
N TYR A 122 5.37 -7.72 -5.23
CA TYR A 122 4.73 -8.97 -4.82
C TYR A 122 3.43 -9.25 -5.58
N SER A 123 2.56 -8.25 -5.73
CA SER A 123 1.31 -8.38 -6.47
C SER A 123 1.54 -8.69 -7.94
N GLN A 124 2.57 -8.09 -8.55
CA GLN A 124 2.97 -8.40 -9.93
C GLN A 124 3.49 -9.84 -10.07
N VAL A 125 4.28 -10.33 -9.10
CA VAL A 125 4.68 -11.75 -9.04
C VAL A 125 3.44 -12.65 -9.01
N LEU A 126 2.49 -12.39 -8.12
CA LEU A 126 1.27 -13.18 -8.03
C LEU A 126 0.48 -13.16 -9.34
N THR A 127 0.31 -11.99 -9.96
CA THR A 127 -0.37 -11.83 -11.25
C THR A 127 0.33 -12.63 -12.36
N ALA A 128 1.66 -12.62 -12.42
CA ALA A 128 2.42 -13.40 -13.39
C ALA A 128 2.25 -14.92 -13.17
N LEU A 129 2.24 -15.37 -11.91
CA LEU A 129 2.09 -16.79 -11.56
C LEU A 129 0.71 -17.37 -11.90
N ILE A 130 -0.34 -16.53 -11.95
CA ILE A 130 -1.70 -16.96 -12.28
C ILE A 130 -2.09 -16.73 -13.73
N SER A 131 -1.29 -15.99 -14.51
CA SER A 131 -1.60 -15.68 -15.90
C SER A 131 -1.38 -16.91 -16.80
N GLU A 132 -2.31 -17.10 -17.75
CA GLU A 132 -2.26 -18.19 -18.72
C GLU A 132 -1.26 -17.92 -19.87
N GLU A 133 -0.81 -16.67 -20.03
CA GLU A 133 -0.06 -16.21 -21.21
C GLU A 133 1.46 -16.44 -21.14
N PHE A 134 2.02 -16.72 -19.96
CA PHE A 134 3.48 -16.76 -19.78
C PHE A 134 4.16 -18.11 -20.11
N GLY A 135 3.55 -18.98 -20.92
CA GLY A 135 4.01 -20.37 -21.13
C GLY A 135 5.52 -20.54 -21.38
N ASP A 136 6.11 -19.70 -22.22
CA ASP A 136 7.54 -19.74 -22.54
C ASP A 136 8.36 -18.64 -21.85
N ASP A 137 7.74 -17.49 -21.50
CA ASP A 137 8.41 -16.32 -20.91
C ASP A 137 8.28 -16.20 -19.38
N LEU A 138 7.64 -17.17 -18.71
CA LEU A 138 7.40 -17.12 -17.25
C LEU A 138 8.71 -17.09 -16.45
N SER A 139 9.72 -17.84 -16.90
CA SER A 139 11.03 -17.91 -16.24
C SER A 139 11.68 -16.52 -16.20
N ASP A 140 11.76 -15.85 -17.34
CA ASP A 140 12.39 -14.54 -17.48
C ASP A 140 11.59 -13.45 -16.77
N SER A 141 10.26 -13.51 -16.88
CA SER A 141 9.35 -12.57 -16.22
C SER A 141 9.45 -12.70 -14.70
N THR A 142 9.43 -13.93 -14.17
CA THR A 142 9.51 -14.16 -12.73
C THR A 142 10.89 -13.84 -12.17
N GLU A 143 11.96 -14.03 -12.95
CA GLU A 143 13.29 -13.57 -12.57
C GLU A 143 13.35 -12.05 -12.43
N LYS A 144 12.85 -11.31 -13.42
CA LYS A 144 12.81 -9.84 -13.38
C LYS A 144 11.97 -9.34 -12.21
N LEU A 145 10.81 -9.97 -11.99
CA LEU A 145 9.92 -9.62 -10.87
C LEU A 145 10.53 -9.96 -9.51
N GLY A 146 11.22 -11.10 -9.39
CA GLY A 146 11.97 -11.46 -8.19
C GLY A 146 13.06 -10.42 -7.87
N LYS A 147 13.85 -10.02 -8.88
CA LYS A 147 14.85 -8.94 -8.72
C LYS A 147 14.21 -7.61 -8.33
N SER A 148 13.05 -7.28 -8.89
CA SER A 148 12.28 -6.07 -8.53
C SER A 148 11.83 -6.11 -7.07
N LEU A 149 11.34 -7.26 -6.59
CA LEU A 149 10.95 -7.46 -5.20
C LEU A 149 12.15 -7.33 -4.24
N ASP A 150 13.29 -7.93 -4.59
CA ASP A 150 14.51 -7.82 -3.79
C ASP A 150 15.01 -6.37 -3.72
N LYS A 151 14.98 -5.65 -4.84
CA LYS A 151 15.33 -4.23 -4.89
C LYS A 151 14.39 -3.38 -4.02
N ALA A 152 13.08 -3.59 -4.12
CA ALA A 152 12.11 -2.88 -3.30
C ALA A 152 12.32 -3.18 -1.80
N THR A 153 12.68 -4.43 -1.47
CA THR A 153 12.99 -4.84 -0.09
C THR A 153 14.27 -4.17 0.41
N ASP A 154 15.30 -4.05 -0.43
CA ASP A 154 16.53 -3.32 -0.09
C ASP A 154 16.25 -1.84 0.15
N GLU A 155 15.51 -1.17 -0.76
CA GLU A 155 15.10 0.23 -0.60
C GLU A 155 14.30 0.46 0.69
N TYR A 156 13.38 -0.46 1.03
CA TYR A 156 12.65 -0.41 2.29
C TYR A 156 13.59 -0.60 3.51
N ASN A 157 14.51 -1.57 3.45
CA ASN A 157 15.43 -1.87 4.55
C ASN A 157 16.39 -0.71 4.83
N GLU A 158 16.88 -0.06 3.78
CA GLU A 158 17.71 1.15 3.84
C GLU A 158 17.00 2.33 4.50
N ILE A 159 15.66 2.34 4.51
CA ILE A 159 14.88 3.43 5.08
C ILE A 159 14.44 3.11 6.52
N PHE A 160 13.99 1.89 6.80
CA PHE A 160 13.25 1.59 8.04
C PHE A 160 13.94 0.63 9.00
N THR A 161 14.70 -0.34 8.49
CA THR A 161 15.05 -1.52 9.29
C THR A 161 16.55 -1.81 9.23
N HIS A 162 17.36 -0.84 9.65
CA HIS A 162 18.81 -1.04 9.76
C HIS A 162 19.18 -2.09 10.83
N ARG A 163 18.31 -2.30 11.82
CA ARG A 163 18.55 -3.22 12.94
C ARG A 163 18.01 -4.63 12.69
N GLU A 164 16.89 -4.75 11.97
CA GLU A 164 16.21 -6.02 11.68
C GLU A 164 15.73 -6.00 10.22
N PRO A 165 16.65 -6.05 9.25
CA PRO A 165 16.28 -5.98 7.83
C PRO A 165 15.39 -7.14 7.43
N ILE A 166 14.38 -6.87 6.60
CA ILE A 166 13.54 -7.92 6.05
C ILE A 166 14.36 -8.75 5.06
N GLU A 167 14.25 -10.06 5.19
CA GLU A 167 14.95 -10.99 4.32
C GLU A 167 14.43 -10.89 2.88
N LYS A 168 15.36 -10.80 1.94
CA LYS A 168 15.08 -10.83 0.50
C LYS A 168 14.54 -12.20 0.07
N LYS A 169 13.37 -12.21 -0.58
CA LYS A 169 12.68 -13.44 -1.03
C LYS A 169 12.55 -13.56 -2.55
N GLY A 170 12.92 -12.52 -3.30
CA GLY A 170 12.84 -12.48 -4.76
C GLY A 170 13.70 -13.55 -5.44
N GLY A 171 14.93 -13.76 -4.97
CA GLY A 171 15.79 -14.85 -5.44
C GLY A 171 15.19 -16.25 -5.25
N LEU A 172 14.47 -16.48 -4.15
CA LEU A 172 13.75 -17.74 -3.91
C LEU A 172 12.61 -17.92 -4.90
N ILE A 173 11.80 -16.87 -5.10
CA ILE A 173 10.69 -16.87 -6.07
C ILE A 173 11.20 -17.15 -7.49
N ALA A 174 12.27 -16.47 -7.91
CA ALA A 174 12.90 -16.67 -9.22
C ALA A 174 13.42 -18.09 -9.41
N LYS A 175 14.10 -18.66 -8.41
CA LYS A 175 14.63 -20.04 -8.46
C LYS A 175 13.51 -21.07 -8.61
N THR A 176 12.41 -20.88 -7.89
CA THR A 176 11.23 -21.75 -7.94
C THR A 176 10.54 -21.66 -9.30
N ALA A 177 10.54 -20.49 -9.95
CA ALA A 177 10.03 -20.35 -11.33
C ALA A 177 10.93 -21.00 -12.40
N ARG A 178 12.25 -20.82 -12.33
CA ARG A 178 13.18 -21.43 -13.30
C ARG A 178 13.13 -22.96 -13.31
N SER A 179 12.90 -23.57 -12.14
CA SER A 179 12.77 -25.03 -12.00
C SER A 179 11.46 -25.59 -12.60
N ALA A 180 10.59 -24.73 -13.13
CA ALA A 180 9.31 -25.09 -13.71
C ALA A 180 9.24 -25.11 -15.25
N GLY A 181 10.35 -24.85 -15.96
CA GLY A 181 10.37 -24.84 -17.43
C GLY A 181 9.96 -26.19 -18.06
N GLY A 182 8.99 -26.14 -19.00
CA GLY A 182 8.57 -27.23 -19.90
C GLY A 182 7.36 -28.06 -19.43
N ILE A 183 6.31 -28.12 -20.28
CA ILE A 183 5.08 -28.98 -20.37
C ILE A 183 4.27 -29.28 -19.07
N TYR A 184 4.88 -29.26 -17.89
CA TYR A 184 4.30 -29.48 -16.56
C TYR A 184 3.96 -28.17 -15.81
N LEU A 185 3.74 -27.09 -16.56
CA LEU A 185 3.65 -25.71 -16.04
C LEU A 185 2.53 -25.53 -15.01
N ARG A 186 1.31 -26.01 -15.28
CA ARG A 186 0.15 -25.70 -14.41
C ARG A 186 0.22 -26.31 -13.02
N HIS A 187 0.72 -27.54 -12.89
CA HIS A 187 0.86 -28.18 -11.58
C HIS A 187 1.94 -27.51 -10.74
N LYS A 188 3.07 -27.19 -11.38
CA LYS A 188 4.16 -26.46 -10.72
C LYS A 188 3.76 -25.03 -10.38
N GLN A 189 3.00 -24.32 -11.21
CA GLN A 189 2.47 -22.98 -10.91
C GLN A 189 1.71 -22.94 -9.59
N VAL A 190 0.89 -23.95 -9.29
CA VAL A 190 0.17 -24.03 -8.00
C VAL A 190 1.14 -24.16 -6.82
N SER A 191 2.16 -25.02 -6.95
CA SER A 191 3.19 -25.16 -5.92
C SER A 191 4.00 -23.88 -5.75
N ILE A 192 4.43 -23.26 -6.85
CA ILE A 192 5.21 -22.02 -6.84
C ILE A 192 4.39 -20.89 -6.20
N LEU A 193 3.11 -20.76 -6.56
CA LEU A 193 2.20 -19.79 -5.96
C LEU A 193 2.08 -20.01 -4.46
N ARG A 194 1.82 -21.26 -4.03
CA ARG A 194 1.74 -21.61 -2.61
C ARG A 194 3.04 -21.23 -1.89
N ASP A 195 4.18 -21.68 -2.39
CA ASP A 195 5.47 -21.46 -1.74
C ASP A 195 5.84 -19.97 -1.71
N THR A 196 5.46 -19.21 -2.75
CA THR A 196 5.61 -17.75 -2.83
C THR A 196 4.74 -17.02 -1.81
N VAL A 197 3.44 -17.37 -1.74
CA VAL A 197 2.49 -16.79 -0.78
C VAL A 197 2.92 -17.11 0.66
N GLU A 198 3.37 -18.34 0.92
CA GLU A 198 3.88 -18.75 2.22
C GLU A 198 5.15 -17.98 2.62
N ALA A 199 6.11 -17.86 1.70
CA ALA A 199 7.37 -17.16 1.95
C ALA A 199 7.17 -15.65 2.17
N ALA A 200 6.14 -15.06 1.55
CA ALA A 200 5.81 -13.64 1.67
C ALA A 200 5.03 -13.31 2.96
N ASP A 201 4.49 -14.29 3.68
CA ASP A 201 3.62 -14.03 4.85
C ASP A 201 4.28 -13.18 5.95
N PRO A 202 5.52 -13.46 6.38
CA PRO A 202 6.19 -12.62 7.37
C PRO A 202 6.45 -11.19 6.87
N LEU A 203 6.83 -11.06 5.59
CA LEU A 203 7.08 -9.78 4.92
C LEU A 203 5.81 -8.93 4.90
N VAL A 204 4.71 -9.48 4.39
CA VAL A 204 3.40 -8.80 4.32
C VAL A 204 2.93 -8.38 5.71
N HIS A 205 3.05 -9.26 6.71
CA HIS A 205 2.66 -8.95 8.08
C HIS A 205 3.47 -7.80 8.67
N LYS A 206 4.79 -7.80 8.46
CA LYS A 206 5.69 -6.76 8.95
C LYS A 206 5.37 -5.41 8.29
N LEU A 207 5.28 -5.36 6.96
CA LEU A 207 4.95 -4.14 6.22
C LEU A 207 3.61 -3.53 6.66
N MET A 208 2.57 -4.37 6.77
CA MET A 208 1.26 -3.89 7.21
C MET A 208 1.22 -3.47 8.68
N ALA A 209 2.01 -4.12 9.56
CA ALA A 209 2.16 -3.69 10.94
C ALA A 209 2.85 -2.33 11.06
N ASP A 210 3.87 -2.08 10.24
CA ASP A 210 4.60 -0.81 10.27
C ASP A 210 3.73 0.33 9.71
N VAL A 211 3.02 0.11 8.60
CA VAL A 211 2.04 1.09 8.08
C VAL A 211 0.95 1.38 9.12
N GLU A 212 0.35 0.33 9.71
CA GLU A 212 -0.65 0.49 10.79
C GLU A 212 -0.07 1.27 11.98
N GLY A 213 1.14 0.94 12.39
CA GLY A 213 1.85 1.56 13.51
C GLY A 213 2.08 3.06 13.27
N ILE A 214 2.67 3.43 12.13
CA ILE A 214 2.92 4.85 11.77
C ILE A 214 1.61 5.64 11.75
N VAL A 215 0.56 5.10 11.12
CA VAL A 215 -0.71 5.81 11.00
C VAL A 215 -1.41 5.95 12.36
N THR A 216 -1.42 4.88 13.16
CA THR A 216 -2.11 4.87 14.47
C THR A 216 -1.38 5.70 15.52
N THR A 217 -0.04 5.67 15.55
CA THR A 217 0.74 6.28 16.62
C THR A 217 1.21 7.69 16.31
N ALA A 218 1.44 8.01 15.03
CA ALA A 218 1.96 9.32 14.61
C ALA A 218 0.89 10.14 13.88
N LEU A 219 0.42 9.68 12.71
CA LEU A 219 -0.38 10.53 11.82
C LEU A 219 -1.78 10.84 12.37
N LYS A 220 -2.56 9.83 12.78
CA LYS A 220 -3.94 10.04 13.25
C LYS A 220 -4.01 10.90 14.52
N PRO A 221 -3.19 10.67 15.57
CA PRO A 221 -3.16 11.56 16.73
C PRO A 221 -2.78 12.99 16.38
N ALA A 222 -1.84 13.16 15.45
CA ALA A 222 -1.39 14.48 15.02
C ALA A 222 -2.49 15.24 14.25
N LEU A 223 -3.25 14.56 13.39
CA LEU A 223 -4.45 15.12 12.72
C LEU A 223 -5.54 15.52 13.72
N LEU A 224 -5.83 14.66 14.70
CA LEU A 224 -6.80 14.98 15.76
C LEU A 224 -6.36 16.17 16.60
N ASN A 225 -5.06 16.27 16.90
CA ASN A 225 -4.48 17.41 17.60
C ASN A 225 -4.53 18.69 16.74
N TYR A 226 -4.31 18.57 15.43
CA TYR A 226 -4.43 19.68 14.50
C TYR A 226 -5.85 20.28 14.52
N GLU A 227 -6.88 19.45 14.36
CA GLU A 227 -8.28 19.90 14.38
C GLU A 227 -8.64 20.56 15.71
N LYS A 228 -8.31 19.89 16.83
CA LYS A 228 -8.74 20.32 18.17
C LYS A 228 -7.95 21.53 18.69
N ASN A 229 -6.66 21.62 18.37
CA ASN A 229 -5.75 22.53 19.07
C ASN A 229 -5.07 23.54 18.15
N PHE A 230 -4.57 23.15 16.98
CA PHE A 230 -3.76 24.05 16.15
C PHE A 230 -4.64 24.99 15.31
N LEU A 231 -5.48 24.45 14.43
CA LEU A 231 -6.27 25.26 13.51
C LEU A 231 -7.18 26.25 14.27
N GLY A 232 -7.87 25.78 15.30
CA GLY A 232 -8.75 26.63 16.11
C GLY A 232 -8.01 27.67 16.96
N ARG A 233 -6.75 27.43 17.34
CA ARG A 233 -5.92 28.43 18.04
C ARG A 233 -5.45 29.51 17.09
N GLU A 234 -4.90 29.13 15.94
CA GLU A 234 -4.40 30.09 14.96
C GLU A 234 -5.55 30.92 14.38
N PHE A 235 -6.69 30.29 14.08
CA PHE A 235 -7.89 31.02 13.66
C PHE A 235 -8.32 32.08 14.68
N ARG A 236 -8.38 31.73 15.98
CA ARG A 236 -8.72 32.69 17.05
C ARG A 236 -7.69 33.81 17.15
N SER A 237 -6.41 33.50 17.00
CA SER A 237 -5.31 34.48 17.00
C SER A 237 -5.52 35.53 15.90
N VAL A 238 -5.75 35.08 14.67
CA VAL A 238 -6.00 35.94 13.50
C VAL A 238 -7.31 36.72 13.65
N ALA A 239 -8.40 36.06 14.07
CA ALA A 239 -9.70 36.69 14.30
C ALA A 239 -9.64 37.82 15.33
N ASN A 240 -8.94 37.60 16.45
CA ASN A 240 -8.81 38.57 17.54
C ASN A 240 -7.98 39.78 17.13
N HIS A 241 -6.95 39.60 16.31
CA HIS A 241 -6.10 40.69 15.85
C HIS A 241 -6.82 41.59 14.84
N TYR A 242 -7.43 41.00 13.81
CA TYR A 242 -8.05 41.77 12.74
C TYR A 242 -9.47 42.25 13.04
N LYS A 243 -10.18 41.62 13.98
CA LYS A 243 -11.58 41.90 14.39
C LYS A 243 -12.64 41.74 13.29
N LYS A 244 -12.24 41.79 12.02
CA LYS A 244 -13.01 41.49 10.82
C LYS A 244 -12.14 40.68 9.87
N LEU A 245 -12.57 39.47 9.54
CA LEU A 245 -11.84 38.59 8.63
C LEU A 245 -12.38 38.72 7.20
N SER A 246 -11.49 38.56 6.24
CA SER A 246 -11.90 38.40 4.85
C SER A 246 -12.64 37.07 4.65
N VAL A 247 -13.55 37.03 3.67
CA VAL A 247 -14.22 35.78 3.29
C VAL A 247 -13.19 34.73 2.85
N CYS A 248 -12.08 35.13 2.22
CA CYS A 248 -11.01 34.23 1.81
C CYS A 248 -10.36 33.52 3.01
N THR A 249 -10.09 34.23 4.11
CA THR A 249 -9.52 33.64 5.33
C THR A 249 -10.48 32.64 5.96
N ILE A 250 -11.77 32.95 5.99
CA ILE A 250 -12.81 32.06 6.52
C ILE A 250 -12.94 30.80 5.64
N ALA A 251 -12.97 30.97 4.32
CA ALA A 251 -13.03 29.88 3.37
C ALA A 251 -11.82 28.95 3.49
N PHE A 252 -10.61 29.52 3.59
CA PHE A 252 -9.37 28.78 3.80
C PHE A 252 -9.42 27.90 5.06
N VAL A 253 -9.84 28.46 6.21
CA VAL A 253 -9.96 27.71 7.47
C VAL A 253 -11.03 26.62 7.38
N TYR A 254 -12.14 26.90 6.71
CA TYR A 254 -13.21 25.92 6.49
C TYR A 254 -12.72 24.75 5.62
N GLU A 255 -12.00 25.04 4.53
CA GLU A 255 -11.42 24.03 3.65
C GLU A 255 -10.39 23.16 4.37
N ASP A 256 -9.50 23.77 5.17
CA ASP A 256 -8.54 23.04 6.00
C ASP A 256 -9.23 22.16 7.06
N LEU A 257 -10.29 22.66 7.70
CA LEU A 257 -11.08 21.87 8.65
C LEU A 257 -11.72 20.67 7.96
N LYS A 258 -12.34 20.89 6.80
CA LYS A 258 -12.95 19.82 6.01
C LYS A 258 -11.89 18.80 5.58
N ARG A 259 -10.77 19.25 5.02
CA ARG A 259 -9.66 18.39 4.61
C ARG A 259 -9.13 17.59 5.81
N THR A 260 -8.94 18.21 6.97
CA THR A 260 -8.51 17.51 8.19
C THR A 260 -9.44 16.35 8.55
N ARG A 261 -10.76 16.57 8.52
CA ARG A 261 -11.75 15.53 8.82
C ARG A 261 -11.74 14.41 7.80
N ASP A 262 -11.68 14.75 6.51
CA ASP A 262 -11.55 13.76 5.43
C ASP A 262 -10.26 12.95 5.59
N THR A 263 -9.14 13.58 5.98
CA THR A 263 -7.85 12.93 6.22
C THR A 263 -7.87 12.04 7.46
N ILE A 264 -8.62 12.39 8.52
CA ILE A 264 -8.84 11.50 9.68
C ILE A 264 -9.61 10.24 9.26
N ILE A 265 -10.66 10.40 8.45
CA ILE A 265 -11.45 9.27 7.92
C ILE A 265 -10.57 8.39 7.02
N LEU A 266 -9.71 9.00 6.18
CA LEU A 266 -8.74 8.27 5.37
C LEU A 266 -7.78 7.47 6.26
N ALA A 267 -7.27 8.05 7.34
CA ALA A 267 -6.40 7.36 8.29
C ALA A 267 -7.08 6.11 8.89
N ASP A 268 -8.37 6.20 9.23
CA ASP A 268 -9.15 5.06 9.72
C ASP A 268 -9.26 3.94 8.69
N HIS A 269 -9.56 4.29 7.43
CA HIS A 269 -9.62 3.30 6.36
C HIS A 269 -8.26 2.70 6.03
N VAL A 270 -7.17 3.47 6.09
CA VAL A 270 -5.81 2.94 5.91
C VAL A 270 -5.46 1.92 7.00
N ILE A 271 -5.75 2.24 8.27
CA ILE A 271 -5.55 1.30 9.39
C ILE A 271 -6.38 0.03 9.20
N ALA A 272 -7.66 0.18 8.86
CA ALA A 272 -8.56 -0.96 8.64
C ALA A 272 -8.09 -1.83 7.48
N ALA A 273 -7.74 -1.22 6.34
CA ALA A 273 -7.22 -1.91 5.17
C ALA A 273 -5.92 -2.66 5.49
N ALA A 274 -4.96 -2.08 6.23
CA ALA A 274 -3.75 -2.77 6.65
C ALA A 274 -4.04 -4.04 7.48
N ARG A 275 -5.02 -3.97 8.39
CA ARG A 275 -5.44 -5.11 9.21
C ARG A 275 -6.12 -6.20 8.37
N ILE A 276 -7.04 -5.81 7.49
CA ILE A 276 -7.75 -6.74 6.62
C ILE A 276 -6.79 -7.35 5.60
N TYR A 277 -5.80 -6.60 5.10
CA TYR A 277 -4.77 -7.10 4.20
C TYR A 277 -4.00 -8.27 4.80
N LYS A 278 -3.54 -8.13 6.06
CA LYS A 278 -2.87 -9.22 6.80
C LYS A 278 -3.75 -10.47 6.88
N LYS A 279 -5.04 -10.29 7.23
CA LYS A 279 -6.01 -11.39 7.33
C LYS A 279 -6.26 -12.06 5.98
N ALA A 280 -6.50 -11.27 4.93
CA ALA A 280 -6.73 -11.77 3.58
C ALA A 280 -5.51 -12.55 3.06
N HIS A 281 -4.31 -12.03 3.27
CA HIS A 281 -3.08 -12.72 2.92
C HIS A 281 -2.93 -14.03 3.70
N ARG A 282 -3.18 -14.03 5.02
CA ARG A 282 -3.12 -15.25 5.82
C ARG A 282 -4.13 -16.30 5.37
N LYS A 283 -5.34 -15.89 4.96
CA LYS A 283 -6.32 -16.79 4.36
C LYS A 283 -5.89 -17.32 3.00
N LEU A 284 -5.19 -16.51 2.20
CA LEU A 284 -4.58 -16.97 0.97
C LEU A 284 -3.54 -18.07 1.25
N VAL A 285 -2.67 -17.87 2.24
CA VAL A 285 -1.70 -18.88 2.72
C VAL A 285 -2.39 -20.18 3.17
N GLU A 286 -3.41 -20.09 4.02
CA GLU A 286 -4.12 -21.27 4.55
C GLU A 286 -4.81 -22.08 3.45
N ASN A 287 -5.39 -21.40 2.46
CA ASN A 287 -6.13 -22.05 1.40
C ASN A 287 -5.23 -22.60 0.28
N THR A 288 -4.07 -21.98 0.02
CA THR A 288 -3.07 -22.55 -0.90
C THR A 288 -2.44 -23.84 -0.32
N ARG A 289 -2.39 -23.98 1.01
CA ARG A 289 -1.93 -25.20 1.72
C ARG A 289 -2.90 -26.37 1.63
N THR A 290 -4.18 -26.13 1.88
CA THR A 290 -5.13 -27.21 2.23
C THR A 290 -5.88 -27.80 1.03
N ARG A 291 -5.60 -27.36 -0.20
CA ARG A 291 -6.39 -27.68 -1.43
C ARG A 291 -7.91 -27.45 -1.26
N LYS A 292 -8.34 -26.73 -0.21
CA LYS A 292 -9.73 -26.40 0.04
C LYS A 292 -10.19 -25.35 -0.97
N ASP A 293 -11.50 -25.25 -1.16
CA ASP A 293 -12.05 -24.13 -1.92
C ASP A 293 -11.57 -22.80 -1.28
N LEU A 294 -11.44 -21.75 -2.09
CA LEU A 294 -11.03 -20.45 -1.58
C LEU A 294 -12.15 -19.70 -0.89
N LYS A 295 -13.32 -20.28 -0.63
CA LYS A 295 -14.52 -19.54 -0.21
C LYS A 295 -14.28 -18.62 0.98
N TYR A 296 -13.46 -19.06 1.94
CA TYR A 296 -13.08 -18.23 3.09
C TYR A 296 -12.06 -17.14 2.78
N ALA A 297 -11.19 -17.31 1.78
CA ALA A 297 -10.36 -16.21 1.26
C ALA A 297 -11.19 -15.21 0.45
N ILE A 298 -12.25 -15.66 -0.27
CA ILE A 298 -13.14 -14.78 -1.04
C ILE A 298 -13.72 -13.68 -0.14
N GLU A 299 -14.21 -14.05 1.04
CA GLU A 299 -14.82 -13.13 1.98
C GLU A 299 -13.84 -12.05 2.45
N GLU A 300 -12.64 -12.44 2.89
CA GLU A 300 -11.62 -11.49 3.34
C GLU A 300 -11.05 -10.64 2.20
N ILE A 301 -10.90 -11.19 0.99
CA ILE A 301 -10.44 -10.45 -0.20
C ILE A 301 -11.48 -9.42 -0.65
N ASN A 302 -12.78 -9.77 -0.61
CA ASN A 302 -13.84 -8.82 -0.90
C ASN A 302 -13.91 -7.73 0.17
N THR A 303 -13.77 -8.11 1.45
CA THR A 303 -13.70 -7.14 2.56
C THR A 303 -12.52 -6.19 2.39
N LEU A 304 -11.36 -6.71 1.96
CA LEU A 304 -10.18 -5.89 1.64
C LEU A 304 -10.50 -4.91 0.51
N LYS A 305 -11.04 -5.40 -0.60
CA LYS A 305 -11.38 -4.59 -1.76
C LYS A 305 -12.36 -3.47 -1.37
N ASP A 306 -13.42 -3.80 -0.66
CA ASP A 306 -14.43 -2.83 -0.23
C ASP A 306 -13.81 -1.74 0.67
N GLU A 307 -12.90 -2.13 1.56
CA GLU A 307 -12.22 -1.18 2.43
C GLU A 307 -11.24 -0.28 1.67
N VAL A 308 -10.49 -0.83 0.71
CA VAL A 308 -9.61 -0.06 -0.18
C VAL A 308 -10.42 0.89 -1.07
N ASP A 309 -11.59 0.47 -1.56
CA ASP A 309 -12.48 1.31 -2.36
C ASP A 309 -13.04 2.49 -1.54
N LYS A 310 -13.42 2.27 -0.28
CA LYS A 310 -13.80 3.34 0.65
C LYS A 310 -12.64 4.31 0.87
N ALA A 311 -11.47 3.78 1.20
CA ALA A 311 -10.27 4.59 1.43
C ALA A 311 -9.95 5.47 0.21
N ARG A 312 -9.99 4.90 -1.00
CA ARG A 312 -9.73 5.60 -2.24
C ARG A 312 -10.77 6.68 -2.56
N LYS A 313 -12.04 6.43 -2.23
CA LYS A 313 -13.10 7.43 -2.38
C LYS A 313 -12.82 8.65 -1.49
N VAL A 314 -12.39 8.43 -0.26
CA VAL A 314 -12.03 9.50 0.69
C VAL A 314 -10.74 10.20 0.24
N GLY A 315 -9.71 9.45 -0.18
CA GLY A 315 -8.46 10.03 -0.69
C GLY A 315 -8.66 10.98 -1.88
N LYS A 316 -9.62 10.71 -2.76
CA LYS A 316 -10.01 11.64 -3.84
C LYS A 316 -10.64 12.95 -3.33
N SER A 317 -11.25 12.96 -2.15
CA SER A 317 -11.77 14.18 -1.52
C SER A 317 -10.63 15.00 -0.90
N VAL A 318 -9.67 14.31 -0.27
CA VAL A 318 -8.51 14.92 0.38
C VAL A 318 -7.61 15.67 -0.63
N ASN A 319 -7.45 15.11 -1.83
CA ASN A 319 -6.57 15.64 -2.88
C ASN A 319 -7.24 16.67 -3.82
N LYS A 320 -8.51 17.01 -3.58
CA LYS A 320 -9.17 18.15 -4.23
C LYS A 320 -8.85 19.43 -3.49
#